data_AF-A0A7W0ZTV4-F1
#
_entry.id   AF-A0A7W0ZTV4-F1
#
_cell.length_a   1.000
_cell.length_b   1.000
_cell.length_c   1.000
_cell.angle_alpha   90.00
_cell.angle_beta   90.00
_cell.angle_gamma   90.00
#
_symmetry.space_group_name_H-M   'P 1'
#
loop_
_entity.id
_entity.type
_entity.pdbx_description
1 polymer ?
#
loop_
_entity_poly.entity_id
_entity_poly.type
_entity_poly.pdbx_seq_one_letter_code
_entity_poly.pdbx_strand_id
1 'polypeptide(L)'
;MRIHSLLIVMMVVAAAACGSAASNSGDDDPTIDAPNGSVDAPATPGGGAPGSMCSCDADCADDGSHDGVCIYGVCMTKASGTCASGGSQSECPTGSRCWTLDGSDAGPLCWPDCAAHTCGTSGMCDADGSCGPKTGSNCDATCGTACACTETSCGTGNRCVMGECVPDVMTGGAPGAGPGPTCAALPARDCTGATCGQLVSFNPRTNTAWDDYPLNGETAANQYRSYLRRDLMMLVGYATSFTACKTVGWTTGIGGTLGLGDMSEANGAIPGTSIGSPGHPAGTHVNGNDIDLAYYQTGTANNRLRPICAHMNGTADAYHCVGAPDKLDVWRTALFLGAVFESPRTRVIGVDGKAGPLILSALDTLCDSGWLSQTACTNAVLAYEVTNMGQGWYLHHHHHAHISLKGLASFLPGDDGCFAPGGCATSNSKSIPQLPSRLHRVRPAAVQ
;
A
#
# COMPACT_ATOMS: atom_id res chain seq x y z
N MET A 1 19.84 -74.96 8.95
CA MET A 1 18.92 -74.28 9.88
C MET A 1 18.72 -72.86 9.34
N ARG A 2 17.49 -72.55 8.89
CA ARG A 2 16.88 -71.21 8.57
C ARG A 2 17.67 -70.28 7.62
N ILE A 3 17.34 -70.23 6.32
CA ILE A 3 16.21 -69.58 5.60
C ILE A 3 16.29 -68.03 5.58
N HIS A 4 16.19 -67.54 4.33
CA HIS A 4 16.24 -66.21 3.73
C HIS A 4 15.53 -65.06 4.45
N SER A 5 16.01 -63.83 4.20
CA SER A 5 15.19 -62.71 3.71
C SER A 5 16.08 -61.62 3.11
N LEU A 6 16.22 -61.63 1.78
CA LEU A 6 16.76 -60.54 0.97
C LEU A 6 15.54 -59.69 0.55
N LEU A 7 15.41 -58.47 1.06
CA LEU A 7 14.32 -57.58 0.69
C LEU A 7 14.75 -56.78 -0.56
N ILE A 8 14.23 -57.20 -1.72
CA ILE A 8 14.29 -56.43 -2.97
C ILE A 8 13.06 -55.52 -3.01
N VAL A 9 13.27 -54.22 -2.97
CA VAL A 9 12.22 -53.23 -3.25
C VAL A 9 12.27 -52.91 -4.75
N MET A 10 11.29 -53.44 -5.50
CA MET A 10 10.99 -53.03 -6.86
C MET A 10 10.30 -51.66 -6.83
N MET A 11 10.95 -50.62 -7.34
CA MET A 11 10.29 -49.39 -7.79
C MET A 11 9.74 -49.61 -9.20
N VAL A 12 8.42 -49.60 -9.34
CA VAL A 12 7.74 -49.47 -10.62
C VAL A 12 7.59 -47.97 -10.90
N VAL A 13 8.39 -47.44 -11.82
CA VAL A 13 8.20 -46.12 -12.40
C VAL A 13 7.26 -46.29 -13.60
N ALA A 14 6.01 -45.83 -13.45
CA ALA A 14 5.09 -45.70 -14.56
C ALA A 14 5.43 -44.43 -15.35
N ALA A 15 5.92 -44.62 -16.57
CA ALA A 15 6.06 -43.57 -17.57
C ALA A 15 4.66 -43.23 -18.13
N ALA A 16 4.18 -42.01 -17.87
CA ALA A 16 3.04 -41.45 -18.59
C ALA A 16 3.54 -40.58 -19.74
N ALA A 17 3.01 -40.89 -20.92
CA ALA A 17 3.48 -40.47 -22.23
C ALA A 17 3.24 -38.98 -22.54
N CYS A 18 4.13 -38.46 -23.40
CA CYS A 18 3.96 -37.21 -24.13
C CYS A 18 2.72 -37.27 -25.03
N GLY A 19 1.83 -36.28 -24.89
CA GLY A 19 0.80 -35.95 -25.88
C GLY A 19 1.12 -34.60 -26.50
N SER A 20 1.62 -34.63 -27.72
CA SER A 20 1.83 -33.46 -28.59
C SER A 20 0.58 -33.18 -29.43
N ALA A 21 0.44 -31.91 -29.82
CA ALA A 21 -0.40 -31.35 -30.88
C ALA A 21 -1.87 -31.01 -30.53
N ALA A 22 -2.17 -29.71 -30.56
CA ALA A 22 -3.00 -29.14 -31.63
C ALA A 22 -2.91 -27.61 -31.60
N SER A 23 -2.47 -27.05 -32.73
CA SER A 23 -2.72 -25.69 -33.18
C SER A 23 -4.21 -25.43 -33.31
N ASN A 24 -4.71 -24.29 -32.83
CA ASN A 24 -5.93 -23.68 -33.34
C ASN A 24 -5.65 -22.22 -33.68
N SER A 25 -5.36 -22.01 -34.95
CA SER A 25 -5.66 -20.79 -35.69
C SER A 25 -7.16 -20.78 -35.95
N GLY A 26 -7.83 -19.66 -35.70
CA GLY A 26 -9.25 -19.52 -35.96
C GLY A 26 -9.72 -18.13 -35.56
N ASP A 27 -9.48 -17.18 -36.47
CA ASP A 27 -10.32 -15.99 -36.61
C ASP A 27 -11.79 -16.41 -36.66
N ASP A 28 -12.66 -15.70 -35.93
CA ASP A 28 -13.98 -15.33 -36.41
C ASP A 28 -14.55 -14.25 -35.48
N ASP A 29 -14.44 -13.02 -35.97
CA ASP A 29 -15.19 -11.83 -35.60
C ASP A 29 -16.61 -11.94 -36.14
N PRO A 30 -17.65 -11.99 -35.29
CA PRO A 30 -18.97 -11.56 -35.70
C PRO A 30 -19.18 -10.12 -35.21
N THR A 31 -19.14 -9.21 -36.17
CA THR A 31 -19.74 -7.88 -36.13
C THR A 31 -21.11 -7.93 -35.44
N ILE A 32 -21.21 -7.39 -34.23
CA ILE A 32 -22.49 -7.09 -33.57
C ILE A 32 -22.88 -5.67 -33.95
N ASP A 33 -23.88 -5.57 -34.80
CA ASP A 33 -24.62 -4.35 -35.10
C ASP A 33 -25.16 -3.72 -33.81
N ALA A 34 -24.81 -2.46 -33.58
CA ALA A 34 -25.32 -1.64 -32.50
C ALA A 34 -26.81 -1.32 -32.73
N PRO A 35 -27.72 -1.64 -31.80
CA PRO A 35 -29.04 -1.03 -31.80
C PRO A 35 -28.90 0.40 -31.29
N ASN A 36 -29.18 1.35 -32.18
CA ASN A 36 -29.35 2.76 -31.89
C ASN A 36 -30.66 2.94 -31.08
N GLY A 37 -30.57 2.72 -29.76
CA GLY A 37 -31.64 2.99 -28.81
C GLY A 37 -31.18 4.05 -27.82
N SER A 38 -31.84 5.21 -27.81
CA SER A 38 -31.64 6.21 -26.77
C SER A 38 -32.02 5.60 -25.42
N VAL A 39 -31.03 5.20 -24.65
CA VAL A 39 -31.21 4.90 -23.23
C VAL A 39 -31.54 6.22 -22.53
N ASP A 40 -32.77 6.32 -22.04
CA ASP A 40 -33.13 7.32 -21.04
C ASP A 40 -32.06 7.30 -19.95
N ALA A 41 -31.54 8.48 -19.59
CA ALA A 41 -30.57 8.60 -18.52
C ALA A 41 -31.11 7.86 -17.29
N PRO A 42 -30.37 6.91 -16.70
CA PRO A 42 -30.84 6.19 -15.52
C PRO A 42 -31.17 7.24 -14.47
N ALA A 43 -32.43 7.23 -14.00
CA ALA A 43 -32.85 8.08 -12.90
C ALA A 43 -31.84 7.91 -11.77
N THR A 44 -31.24 9.01 -11.33
CA THR A 44 -30.33 9.02 -10.19
C THR A 44 -30.99 8.24 -9.06
N PRO A 45 -30.40 7.13 -8.58
CA PRO A 45 -30.98 6.37 -7.48
C PRO A 45 -31.22 7.34 -6.35
N GLY A 46 -32.49 7.52 -5.96
CA GLY A 46 -32.83 8.43 -4.88
C GLY A 46 -32.13 7.95 -3.62
N GLY A 47 -31.21 8.75 -3.09
CA GLY A 47 -30.55 8.45 -1.83
C GLY A 47 -31.58 8.19 -0.72
N GLY A 48 -31.18 7.41 0.26
CA GLY A 48 -31.94 7.17 1.47
C GLY A 48 -32.18 8.48 2.24
N ALA A 49 -33.39 8.65 2.76
CA ALA A 49 -33.74 9.80 3.57
C ALA A 49 -32.95 9.81 4.90
N PRO A 50 -32.79 10.97 5.57
CA PRO A 50 -32.15 11.04 6.87
C PRO A 50 -32.70 9.99 7.84
N GLY A 51 -31.79 9.25 8.50
CA GLY A 51 -32.08 8.14 9.40
C GLY A 51 -32.02 6.75 8.75
N SER A 52 -32.01 6.66 7.42
CA SER A 52 -31.87 5.36 6.72
C SER A 52 -30.48 4.77 6.88
N MET A 53 -30.34 3.48 6.56
CA MET A 53 -29.03 2.84 6.47
C MET A 53 -28.27 3.32 5.24
N CYS A 54 -26.95 3.45 5.35
CA CYS A 54 -26.05 3.75 4.25
C CYS A 54 -24.74 2.99 4.38
N SER A 55 -24.03 2.87 3.27
CA SER A 55 -22.63 2.47 3.22
C SER A 55 -21.72 3.62 2.79
N CYS A 56 -22.23 4.56 1.98
CA CYS A 56 -21.51 5.70 1.42
C CYS A 56 -22.35 6.99 1.45
N ASP A 57 -21.70 8.15 1.30
CA ASP A 57 -22.40 9.45 1.24
C ASP A 57 -23.41 9.50 0.08
N ALA A 58 -23.09 8.85 -1.05
CA ALA A 58 -23.97 8.75 -2.21
C ALA A 58 -25.26 7.95 -1.95
N ASP A 59 -25.32 7.16 -0.87
CA ASP A 59 -26.52 6.46 -0.46
C ASP A 59 -27.48 7.39 0.31
N CYS A 60 -27.09 8.63 0.59
CA CYS A 60 -27.86 9.58 1.38
C CYS A 60 -28.39 10.71 0.50
N ALA A 61 -29.69 10.96 0.59
CA ALA A 61 -30.31 12.03 -0.16
C ALA A 61 -29.94 13.39 0.44
N ASP A 62 -29.60 14.31 -0.44
CA ASP A 62 -29.63 15.74 -0.14
C ASP A 62 -31.09 16.16 0.14
N ASP A 63 -31.30 17.12 1.04
CA ASP A 63 -32.64 17.68 1.31
C ASP A 63 -32.88 19.06 0.68
N GLY A 64 -31.99 19.46 -0.24
CA GLY A 64 -32.05 20.70 -0.99
C GLY A 64 -31.04 21.74 -0.55
N SER A 65 -30.85 21.98 0.75
CA SER A 65 -29.83 22.90 1.27
C SER A 65 -28.73 22.24 2.09
N HIS A 66 -28.88 20.93 2.35
CA HIS A 66 -27.92 20.15 3.11
C HIS A 66 -27.50 18.91 2.33
N ASP A 67 -26.18 18.74 2.17
CA ASP A 67 -25.61 17.55 1.53
C ASP A 67 -25.89 16.31 2.39
N GLY A 68 -26.34 15.23 1.76
CA GLY A 68 -26.42 13.89 2.36
C GLY A 68 -25.03 13.36 2.71
N VAL A 69 -24.89 12.77 3.90
CA VAL A 69 -23.63 12.19 4.37
C VAL A 69 -23.91 10.92 5.16
N CYS A 70 -23.12 9.89 4.93
CA CYS A 70 -23.22 8.64 5.65
C CYS A 70 -22.34 8.68 6.89
N ILE A 71 -22.92 8.56 8.08
CA ILE A 71 -22.22 8.63 9.35
C ILE A 71 -22.44 7.33 10.11
N TYR A 72 -21.38 6.53 10.25
CA TYR A 72 -21.41 5.23 10.93
C TYR A 72 -22.57 4.32 10.46
N GLY A 73 -22.90 4.38 9.17
CA GLY A 73 -23.93 3.55 8.55
C GLY A 73 -25.35 4.13 8.63
N VAL A 74 -25.50 5.38 9.05
CA VAL A 74 -26.79 6.11 9.11
C VAL A 74 -26.71 7.37 8.24
N CYS A 75 -27.69 7.58 7.38
CA CYS A 75 -27.80 8.80 6.59
C CYS A 75 -28.11 10.01 7.48
N MET A 76 -27.30 11.04 7.36
CA MET A 76 -27.46 12.35 7.96
C MET A 76 -27.33 13.41 6.87
N THR A 77 -27.46 14.68 7.24
CA THR A 77 -27.11 15.79 6.33
C THR A 77 -26.13 16.76 7.01
N LYS A 78 -25.34 17.51 6.24
CA LYS A 78 -24.45 18.53 6.79
C LYS A 78 -25.24 19.73 7.29
N ALA A 79 -24.84 20.34 8.41
CA ALA A 79 -25.44 21.59 8.84
C ALA A 79 -25.10 22.74 7.88
N SER A 80 -26.00 23.72 7.76
CA SER A 80 -25.75 24.92 6.94
C SER A 80 -24.65 25.85 7.50
N GLY A 81 -24.20 25.58 8.74
CA GLY A 81 -23.13 26.29 9.44
C GLY A 81 -22.85 25.68 10.81
N THR A 82 -22.07 26.38 11.63
CA THR A 82 -21.82 26.00 13.03
C THR A 82 -23.11 25.94 13.83
N CYS A 83 -23.33 24.85 14.58
CA CYS A 83 -24.48 24.74 15.47
C CYS A 83 -24.52 25.91 16.47
N ALA A 84 -25.65 26.61 16.59
CA ALA A 84 -25.84 27.64 17.61
C ALA A 84 -25.69 27.07 19.04
N SER A 85 -26.13 25.82 19.23
CA SER A 85 -25.91 25.00 20.41
C SER A 85 -26.07 23.52 20.05
N GLY A 86 -25.58 22.61 20.90
CA GLY A 86 -25.90 21.18 20.75
C GLY A 86 -27.42 20.97 20.78
N GLY A 87 -27.94 20.25 19.78
CA GLY A 87 -29.36 20.00 19.63
C GLY A 87 -30.15 21.12 18.94
N SER A 88 -29.48 22.17 18.44
CA SER A 88 -30.13 23.28 17.73
C SER A 88 -30.83 22.83 16.45
N GLN A 89 -31.94 23.46 16.08
CA GLN A 89 -32.66 23.17 14.82
C GLN A 89 -32.47 24.26 13.76
N SER A 90 -31.85 25.40 14.09
CA SER A 90 -31.75 26.54 13.15
C SER A 90 -30.87 26.24 11.94
N GLU A 91 -29.86 25.39 12.10
CA GLU A 91 -28.89 25.07 11.06
C GLU A 91 -29.29 23.83 10.26
N CYS A 92 -30.40 23.20 10.60
CA CYS A 92 -30.82 21.90 10.12
C CYS A 92 -32.21 21.89 9.51
N PRO A 93 -32.51 20.90 8.66
CA PRO A 93 -33.85 20.65 8.17
C PRO A 93 -34.83 20.39 9.31
N THR A 94 -36.12 20.62 9.02
CA THR A 94 -37.18 20.24 9.95
C THR A 94 -37.11 18.74 10.27
N GLY A 95 -37.14 18.40 11.55
CA GLY A 95 -37.00 17.01 12.01
C GLY A 95 -35.56 16.55 12.16
N SER A 96 -34.59 17.46 12.25
CA SER A 96 -33.20 17.14 12.57
C SER A 96 -32.59 18.15 13.54
N ARG A 97 -31.52 17.75 14.22
CA ARG A 97 -30.79 18.57 15.21
C ARG A 97 -29.32 18.65 14.91
N CYS A 98 -28.74 19.83 15.10
CA CYS A 98 -27.35 20.11 14.85
C CYS A 98 -26.47 19.62 16.01
N TRP A 99 -25.48 18.80 15.68
CA TRP A 99 -24.43 18.34 16.58
C TRP A 99 -23.08 18.41 15.90
N THR A 100 -22.03 18.66 16.67
CA THR A 100 -20.65 18.56 16.16
C THR A 100 -20.09 17.20 16.54
N LEU A 101 -19.59 16.46 15.55
CA LEU A 101 -18.88 15.22 15.82
C LEU A 101 -17.42 15.58 16.14
N ASP A 102 -17.07 15.49 17.43
CA ASP A 102 -15.71 15.76 17.88
C ASP A 102 -14.71 14.87 17.14
N GLY A 103 -13.65 15.48 16.60
CA GLY A 103 -12.64 14.76 15.84
C GLY A 103 -13.13 14.24 14.48
N SER A 104 -14.06 14.91 13.82
CA SER A 104 -14.40 14.67 12.41
C SER A 104 -14.23 15.95 11.59
N ASP A 105 -13.69 15.84 10.39
CA ASP A 105 -13.57 16.95 9.43
C ASP A 105 -14.89 17.23 8.70
N ALA A 106 -15.94 16.43 8.95
CA ALA A 106 -17.26 16.63 8.37
C ALA A 106 -17.94 17.93 8.83
N GLY A 107 -17.43 18.54 9.91
CA GLY A 107 -18.03 19.70 10.53
C GLY A 107 -19.32 19.35 11.30
N PRO A 108 -20.18 20.35 11.56
CA PRO A 108 -21.45 20.13 12.21
C PRO A 108 -22.44 19.39 11.30
N LEU A 109 -23.19 18.46 11.89
CA LEU A 109 -24.08 17.51 11.23
C LEU A 109 -25.51 17.65 11.77
N CYS A 110 -26.48 17.38 10.90
CA CYS A 110 -27.90 17.35 11.22
C CYS A 110 -28.34 15.91 11.46
N TRP A 111 -28.50 15.57 12.74
CA TRP A 111 -28.91 14.25 13.20
C TRP A 111 -30.43 14.15 13.14
N PRO A 112 -31.00 13.15 12.46
CA PRO A 112 -32.45 13.01 12.32
C PRO A 112 -33.13 12.83 13.68
N ASP A 113 -34.22 13.55 13.95
CA ASP A 113 -35.05 13.35 15.14
C ASP A 113 -35.81 12.02 15.02
N CYS A 114 -35.75 11.19 16.05
CA CYS A 114 -36.50 9.93 16.12
C CYS A 114 -38.02 10.08 16.04
N ALA A 115 -38.54 11.26 16.37
CA ALA A 115 -39.97 11.55 16.25
C ALA A 115 -40.39 11.83 14.81
N ALA A 116 -39.46 12.28 13.97
CA ALA A 116 -39.70 12.64 12.57
C ALA A 116 -39.18 11.58 11.59
N HIS A 117 -38.17 10.80 11.98
CA HIS A 117 -37.48 9.81 11.16
C HIS A 117 -37.42 8.45 11.85
N THR A 118 -37.48 7.38 11.06
CA THR A 118 -37.19 6.03 11.55
C THR A 118 -35.69 5.80 11.49
N CYS A 119 -35.03 5.66 12.63
CA CYS A 119 -33.63 5.22 12.64
C CYS A 119 -33.59 3.79 12.10
N GLY A 120 -32.95 3.60 10.96
CA GLY A 120 -32.84 2.30 10.30
C GLY A 120 -32.17 1.24 11.18
N THR A 121 -31.95 0.05 10.63
CA THR A 121 -31.39 -1.07 11.41
C THR A 121 -30.01 -0.77 12.01
N SER A 122 -29.26 0.16 11.42
CA SER A 122 -27.95 0.63 11.88
C SER A 122 -28.00 1.77 12.91
N GLY A 123 -29.17 2.40 13.11
CA GLY A 123 -29.34 3.51 14.06
C GLY A 123 -30.19 3.15 15.28
N MET A 124 -30.04 3.91 16.36
CA MET A 124 -30.91 3.87 17.53
C MET A 124 -31.15 5.30 18.04
N CYS A 125 -32.30 5.50 18.68
CA CYS A 125 -32.58 6.74 19.38
C CYS A 125 -31.67 6.86 20.60
N ASP A 126 -30.88 7.92 20.64
CA ASP A 126 -30.13 8.29 21.83
C ASP A 126 -31.03 8.95 22.88
N ALA A 127 -30.41 9.37 23.99
CA ALA A 127 -31.12 10.01 25.10
C ALA A 127 -31.71 11.39 24.73
N ASP A 128 -31.18 12.03 23.69
CA ASP A 128 -31.61 13.36 23.22
C ASP A 128 -32.71 13.25 22.15
N GLY A 129 -33.09 12.03 21.78
CA GLY A 129 -34.12 11.74 20.79
C GLY A 129 -33.64 11.87 19.34
N SER A 130 -32.33 11.86 19.12
CA SER A 130 -31.72 11.88 17.79
C SER A 130 -31.36 10.46 17.34
N CYS A 131 -31.39 10.20 16.03
CA CYS A 131 -30.92 8.96 15.43
C CYS A 131 -29.40 8.93 15.45
N GLY A 132 -28.84 8.24 16.44
CA GLY A 132 -27.42 7.95 16.50
C GLY A 132 -27.06 6.55 16.01
N PRO A 133 -25.79 6.30 15.67
CA PRO A 133 -25.35 4.97 15.29
C PRO A 133 -25.43 4.00 16.48
N LYS A 134 -25.75 2.73 16.21
CA LYS A 134 -25.62 1.68 17.22
C LYS A 134 -24.13 1.41 17.49
N THR A 135 -23.81 1.00 18.72
CA THR A 135 -22.49 0.46 19.04
C THR A 135 -22.11 -0.64 18.04
N GLY A 136 -20.97 -0.48 17.36
CA GLY A 136 -20.48 -1.41 16.34
C GLY A 136 -20.98 -1.14 14.91
N SER A 137 -21.66 -0.02 14.67
CA SER A 137 -21.98 0.44 13.32
C SER A 137 -20.75 1.13 12.73
N ASN A 138 -20.31 0.64 11.58
CA ASN A 138 -19.15 1.17 10.87
C ASN A 138 -19.64 1.75 9.56
N CYS A 139 -19.10 2.89 9.15
CA CYS A 139 -19.24 3.34 7.79
C CYS A 139 -17.94 3.09 7.03
N ASP A 140 -18.06 2.99 5.71
CA ASP A 140 -16.92 2.78 4.84
C ASP A 140 -16.13 4.09 4.69
N ALA A 141 -14.91 4.12 5.24
CA ALA A 141 -14.03 5.28 5.21
C ALA A 141 -13.62 5.69 3.78
N THR A 142 -13.72 4.79 2.80
CA THR A 142 -13.46 5.12 1.39
C THR A 142 -14.59 5.95 0.76
N CYS A 143 -15.74 5.99 1.45
CA CYS A 143 -17.03 6.31 0.88
C CYS A 143 -17.76 7.47 1.57
N GLY A 144 -17.27 7.94 2.72
CA GLY A 144 -17.78 9.15 3.38
C GLY A 144 -16.69 9.95 4.09
N THR A 145 -16.65 11.27 3.89
CA THR A 145 -15.61 12.14 4.48
C THR A 145 -15.66 12.20 6.00
N ALA A 146 -16.82 11.91 6.58
CA ALA A 146 -17.03 11.87 8.02
C ALA A 146 -16.67 10.53 8.67
N CYS A 147 -16.50 9.50 7.84
CA CYS A 147 -16.18 8.14 8.22
C CYS A 147 -14.70 7.86 8.28
N ALA A 148 -13.91 8.78 7.72
CA ALA A 148 -12.51 8.81 8.02
C ALA A 148 -12.35 9.13 9.51
N CYS A 149 -11.70 8.24 10.25
CA CYS A 149 -11.17 8.62 11.54
C CYS A 149 -10.31 9.90 11.43
N THR A 150 -10.03 10.50 12.57
CA THR A 150 -8.96 11.49 12.73
C THR A 150 -7.94 10.96 13.72
N GLU A 151 -6.76 11.58 13.77
CA GLU A 151 -5.69 11.17 14.69
C GLU A 151 -6.14 11.09 16.16
N THR A 152 -7.22 11.78 16.54
CA THR A 152 -7.79 11.73 17.90
C THR A 152 -9.05 10.86 18.03
N SER A 153 -9.68 10.45 16.93
CA SER A 153 -10.94 9.69 16.98
C SER A 153 -10.73 8.20 17.23
N CYS A 154 -9.50 7.71 17.07
CA CYS A 154 -9.18 6.32 17.33
C CYS A 154 -8.97 6.09 18.82
N GLY A 155 -9.74 5.15 19.39
CA GLY A 155 -9.62 4.80 20.81
C GLY A 155 -8.19 4.34 21.15
N THR A 156 -7.80 4.47 22.43
CA THR A 156 -6.46 4.17 22.94
C THR A 156 -5.84 2.91 22.32
N GLY A 157 -4.63 3.05 21.76
CA GLY A 157 -3.92 1.95 21.09
C GLY A 157 -4.34 1.72 19.64
N ASN A 158 -5.07 2.66 19.03
CA ASN A 158 -5.32 2.74 17.59
C ASN A 158 -4.96 4.14 17.11
N ARG A 159 -4.59 4.26 15.83
CA ARG A 159 -4.37 5.56 15.18
C ARG A 159 -5.11 5.63 13.87
N CYS A 160 -5.40 6.84 13.42
CA CYS A 160 -6.10 6.99 12.17
C CYS A 160 -5.17 6.92 10.98
N VAL A 161 -5.47 6.02 10.05
CA VAL A 161 -4.70 5.84 8.84
C VAL A 161 -5.64 5.79 7.66
N MET A 162 -5.60 6.84 6.84
CA MET A 162 -6.46 6.98 5.66
C MET A 162 -7.95 6.80 5.95
N GLY A 163 -8.37 7.25 7.13
CA GLY A 163 -9.74 7.14 7.56
C GLY A 163 -10.12 5.83 8.25
N GLU A 164 -9.21 4.86 8.37
CA GLU A 164 -9.42 3.66 9.19
C GLU A 164 -8.65 3.71 10.51
N CYS A 165 -9.33 3.41 11.63
CA CYS A 165 -8.64 3.16 12.88
C CYS A 165 -7.95 1.81 12.82
N VAL A 166 -6.67 1.84 12.49
CA VAL A 166 -5.81 0.66 12.54
C VAL A 166 -5.27 0.52 13.95
N PRO A 167 -5.02 -0.72 14.43
CA PRO A 167 -4.25 -0.90 15.65
C PRO A 167 -2.99 -0.08 15.55
N ASP A 168 -2.68 0.65 16.61
CA ASP A 168 -1.43 1.33 16.80
C ASP A 168 -0.41 0.22 17.07
N VAL A 169 -0.11 -0.57 16.02
CA VAL A 169 0.87 -1.66 16.03
C VAL A 169 2.28 -1.12 16.31
N MET A 170 2.41 0.19 16.49
CA MET A 170 3.50 0.89 17.17
C MET A 170 3.63 0.54 18.66
N THR A 171 3.25 -0.68 19.08
CA THR A 171 3.32 -1.16 20.47
C THR A 171 4.74 -1.25 21.05
N GLY A 172 5.76 -0.84 20.29
CA GLY A 172 7.13 -0.65 20.78
C GLY A 172 7.53 0.81 21.05
N GLY A 173 6.60 1.76 20.95
CA GLY A 173 6.87 3.19 21.08
C GLY A 173 7.24 3.83 19.75
N ALA A 174 6.70 5.03 19.50
CA ALA A 174 7.05 5.83 18.35
C ALA A 174 8.53 6.24 18.35
N PRO A 175 9.04 6.76 17.21
CA PRO A 175 10.24 7.56 17.00
C PRO A 175 11.13 7.94 18.17
N GLY A 176 10.46 8.55 19.15
CA GLY A 176 10.93 9.74 19.83
C GLY A 176 10.84 10.96 18.92
N ALA A 177 11.16 12.13 19.47
CA ALA A 177 11.32 13.34 18.68
C ALA A 177 12.55 13.22 17.74
N GLY A 178 12.42 13.72 16.50
CA GLY A 178 13.54 13.79 15.57
C GLY A 178 14.50 14.93 15.90
N PRO A 179 15.63 15.05 15.17
CA PRO A 179 15.98 14.29 13.95
C PRO A 179 16.73 12.96 14.20
N GLY A 180 16.64 12.38 15.40
CA GLY A 180 17.43 11.19 15.76
C GLY A 180 18.94 11.46 15.80
N PRO A 181 19.79 10.44 15.86
CA PRO A 181 21.24 10.62 15.88
C PRO A 181 21.78 11.16 14.54
N THR A 182 22.95 11.81 14.60
CA THR A 182 23.67 12.26 13.39
C THR A 182 24.48 11.12 12.80
N CYS A 183 24.42 10.96 11.47
CA CYS A 183 25.08 9.89 10.74
C CYS A 183 26.31 10.41 9.98
N ALA A 184 27.49 10.33 10.59
CA ALA A 184 28.70 10.95 10.06
C ALA A 184 29.33 10.22 8.85
N ALA A 185 28.99 8.95 8.62
CA ALA A 185 29.66 8.08 7.65
C ALA A 185 28.67 7.39 6.70
N LEU A 186 27.74 8.14 6.12
CA LEU A 186 26.83 7.60 5.11
C LEU A 186 27.54 7.47 3.75
N PRO A 187 27.33 6.38 2.99
CA PRO A 187 27.79 6.31 1.62
C PRO A 187 27.06 7.37 0.78
N ALA A 188 27.64 7.76 -0.35
CA ALA A 188 27.01 8.73 -1.24
C ALA A 188 25.66 8.19 -1.75
N ARG A 189 24.60 8.98 -1.57
CA ARG A 189 23.25 8.70 -2.10
C ARG A 189 23.23 8.73 -3.62
N ASP A 190 23.75 9.83 -4.18
CA ASP A 190 23.65 10.11 -5.60
C ASP A 190 24.92 9.67 -6.31
N CYS A 191 24.75 8.90 -7.37
CA CYS A 191 25.83 8.62 -8.30
C CYS A 191 26.10 9.85 -9.17
N THR A 192 27.38 10.13 -9.42
CA THR A 192 27.82 11.18 -10.34
C THR A 192 28.72 10.61 -11.44
N GLY A 193 28.66 11.20 -12.64
CA GLY A 193 29.50 10.82 -13.78
C GLY A 193 28.85 9.82 -14.76
N ALA A 194 29.61 9.44 -15.78
CA ALA A 194 29.11 8.66 -16.92
C ALA A 194 28.80 7.18 -16.60
N THR A 195 29.23 6.67 -15.44
CA THR A 195 29.09 5.26 -15.07
C THR A 195 27.82 4.96 -14.27
N CYS A 196 26.98 5.95 -13.97
CA CYS A 196 25.80 5.77 -13.13
C CYS A 196 24.74 4.86 -13.72
N GLY A 197 24.64 4.82 -15.05
CA GLY A 197 23.73 3.93 -15.76
C GLY A 197 24.27 2.52 -15.97
N GLN A 198 25.51 2.25 -15.57
CA GLN A 198 26.10 0.93 -15.76
C GLN A 198 25.41 -0.09 -14.86
N LEU A 199 25.10 -1.23 -15.46
CA LEU A 199 24.66 -2.39 -14.73
C LEU A 199 25.87 -3.03 -14.02
N VAL A 200 25.73 -3.24 -12.72
CA VAL A 200 26.78 -3.76 -11.83
C VAL A 200 26.18 -4.77 -10.87
N SER A 201 26.99 -5.70 -10.38
CA SER A 201 26.58 -6.54 -9.25
C SER A 201 26.47 -5.69 -7.97
N PHE A 202 25.50 -5.97 -7.11
CA PHE A 202 25.42 -5.33 -5.80
C PHE A 202 26.65 -5.69 -4.95
N ASN A 203 27.49 -4.71 -4.62
CA ASN A 203 28.76 -4.95 -3.92
C ASN A 203 29.15 -3.81 -2.96
N PRO A 204 29.57 -4.10 -1.70
CA PRO A 204 29.65 -5.42 -1.07
C PRO A 204 28.28 -6.06 -0.94
N ARG A 205 28.23 -7.39 -1.04
CA ARG A 205 26.97 -8.14 -0.94
C ARG A 205 26.36 -8.09 0.44
N THR A 206 27.19 -8.17 1.47
CA THR A 206 26.73 -8.13 2.86
C THR A 206 27.59 -7.16 3.64
N ASN A 207 26.96 -6.47 4.59
CA ASN A 207 27.64 -5.68 5.62
C ASN A 207 26.73 -5.56 6.85
N THR A 208 26.90 -4.51 7.66
CA THR A 208 26.08 -4.28 8.86
C THR A 208 24.73 -3.63 8.60
N ALA A 209 24.47 -3.14 7.38
CA ALA A 209 23.24 -2.46 6.99
C ALA A 209 22.36 -3.28 6.02
N TRP A 210 22.94 -4.16 5.20
CA TRP A 210 22.21 -5.00 4.25
C TRP A 210 22.80 -6.41 4.10
N ASP A 211 21.98 -7.32 3.55
CA ASP A 211 22.31 -8.72 3.28
C ASP A 211 21.75 -9.12 1.90
N ASP A 212 22.58 -9.11 0.86
CA ASP A 212 22.31 -9.72 -0.47
C ASP A 212 22.66 -11.22 -0.40
N TYR A 213 21.71 -12.00 0.10
CA TYR A 213 21.87 -13.45 0.32
C TYR A 213 21.34 -14.25 -0.87
N PRO A 214 21.79 -15.50 -1.10
CA PRO A 214 21.32 -16.30 -2.24
C PRO A 214 19.82 -16.59 -2.18
N LEU A 215 19.12 -16.39 -3.30
CA LEU A 215 17.68 -16.61 -3.47
C LEU A 215 17.39 -17.57 -4.63
N ASN A 216 16.24 -18.26 -4.60
CA ASN A 216 15.67 -18.95 -5.78
C ASN A 216 16.67 -19.83 -6.56
N GLY A 217 17.46 -20.64 -5.85
CA GLY A 217 18.45 -21.55 -6.44
C GLY A 217 19.83 -20.93 -6.71
N GLU A 218 20.04 -19.66 -6.37
CA GLU A 218 21.35 -19.05 -6.33
C GLU A 218 22.26 -19.68 -5.28
N THR A 219 23.56 -19.45 -5.44
CA THR A 219 24.57 -19.79 -4.45
C THR A 219 25.41 -18.56 -4.14
N ALA A 220 26.20 -18.58 -3.06
CA ALA A 220 27.15 -17.50 -2.79
C ALA A 220 28.16 -17.28 -3.93
N ALA A 221 28.39 -18.26 -4.81
CA ALA A 221 29.25 -18.13 -5.98
C ALA A 221 28.51 -17.64 -7.24
N ASN A 222 27.18 -17.78 -7.29
CA ASN A 222 26.36 -17.45 -8.44
C ASN A 222 25.05 -16.80 -8.00
N GLN A 223 25.07 -15.47 -7.87
CA GLN A 223 23.90 -14.62 -7.66
C GLN A 223 23.57 -13.87 -8.94
N TYR A 224 23.00 -14.62 -9.88
CA TYR A 224 22.69 -14.12 -11.20
C TYR A 224 21.54 -13.10 -11.19
N ARG A 225 20.86 -12.89 -10.05
CA ARG A 225 19.73 -11.96 -9.87
C ARG A 225 20.12 -10.67 -9.15
N SER A 226 21.39 -10.49 -8.76
CA SER A 226 21.86 -9.34 -7.96
C SER A 226 22.54 -8.26 -8.80
N TYR A 227 22.04 -7.98 -10.00
CA TYR A 227 22.54 -6.90 -10.85
C TYR A 227 21.57 -5.74 -10.93
N LEU A 228 22.09 -4.54 -10.74
CA LEU A 228 21.32 -3.31 -10.76
C LEU A 228 22.15 -2.18 -11.33
N ARG A 229 21.50 -1.08 -11.68
CA ARG A 229 22.25 0.11 -12.08
C ARG A 229 23.00 0.69 -10.89
N ARG A 230 24.20 1.20 -11.15
CA ARG A 230 25.10 1.73 -10.11
C ARG A 230 24.43 2.80 -9.25
N ASP A 231 23.61 3.65 -9.84
CA ASP A 231 22.86 4.68 -9.11
C ASP A 231 21.79 4.12 -8.17
N LEU A 232 21.03 3.10 -8.59
CA LEU A 232 20.12 2.39 -7.68
C LEU A 232 20.89 1.67 -6.56
N MET A 233 22.05 1.08 -6.87
CA MET A 233 22.90 0.44 -5.86
C MET A 233 23.36 1.43 -4.79
N MET A 234 23.82 2.61 -5.23
CA MET A 234 24.25 3.66 -4.31
C MET A 234 23.09 4.18 -3.46
N LEU A 235 21.90 4.38 -4.06
CA LEU A 235 20.71 4.82 -3.32
C LEU A 235 20.27 3.79 -2.26
N VAL A 236 20.22 2.51 -2.61
CA VAL A 236 19.86 1.44 -1.66
C VAL A 236 20.91 1.31 -0.56
N GLY A 237 22.20 1.37 -0.91
CA GLY A 237 23.30 1.36 0.07
C GLY A 237 23.27 2.56 1.01
N TYR A 238 22.91 3.74 0.52
CA TYR A 238 22.64 4.93 1.33
C TYR A 238 21.45 4.73 2.26
N ALA A 239 20.29 4.36 1.72
CA ALA A 239 19.06 4.26 2.50
C ALA A 239 19.16 3.20 3.62
N THR A 240 19.76 2.04 3.33
CA THR A 240 20.00 1.01 4.35
C THR A 240 20.98 1.47 5.43
N SER A 241 22.09 2.14 5.05
CA SER A 241 23.06 2.70 6.02
C SER A 241 22.45 3.82 6.85
N PHE A 242 21.63 4.66 6.23
CA PHE A 242 20.88 5.73 6.89
C PHE A 242 19.97 5.16 7.96
N THR A 243 19.14 4.18 7.61
CA THR A 243 18.24 3.52 8.56
C THR A 243 19.00 2.83 9.68
N ALA A 244 20.05 2.07 9.37
CA ALA A 244 20.86 1.39 10.39
C ALA A 244 21.47 2.39 11.41
N CYS A 245 21.98 3.52 10.93
CA CYS A 245 22.53 4.56 11.80
C CYS A 245 21.45 5.27 12.62
N LYS A 246 20.37 5.73 11.96
CA LYS A 246 19.30 6.50 12.60
C LYS A 246 18.58 5.71 13.70
N THR A 247 18.52 4.40 13.56
CA THR A 247 17.69 3.53 14.41
C THR A 247 18.50 2.76 15.46
N VAL A 248 19.77 3.13 15.68
CA VAL A 248 20.67 2.43 16.63
C VAL A 248 20.11 2.36 18.07
N GLY A 249 19.31 3.34 18.48
CA GLY A 249 18.69 3.38 19.81
C GLY A 249 17.25 2.84 19.84
N TRP A 250 16.70 2.42 18.70
CA TRP A 250 15.34 1.91 18.65
C TRP A 250 15.31 0.47 19.15
N THR A 251 14.36 0.18 20.03
CA THR A 251 14.17 -1.13 20.66
C THR A 251 13.04 -1.94 20.02
N THR A 252 12.21 -1.29 19.21
CA THR A 252 11.19 -1.96 18.39
C THR A 252 11.85 -2.87 17.36
N GLY A 253 11.10 -3.83 16.80
CA GLY A 253 11.61 -4.73 15.75
C GLY A 253 12.85 -5.52 16.15
N ILE A 254 13.49 -6.14 15.16
CA ILE A 254 14.69 -6.95 15.41
C ILE A 254 15.99 -6.21 15.10
N GLY A 255 15.91 -4.99 14.56
CA GLY A 255 17.05 -4.26 14.04
C GLY A 255 17.76 -5.04 12.92
N GLY A 256 19.08 -4.89 12.80
CA GLY A 256 19.90 -5.68 11.87
C GLY A 256 19.84 -5.23 10.41
N THR A 257 20.41 -6.07 9.54
CA THR A 257 20.54 -5.81 8.11
C THR A 257 19.22 -5.97 7.38
N LEU A 258 19.01 -5.19 6.32
CA LEU A 258 17.89 -5.38 5.38
C LEU A 258 18.26 -6.42 4.32
N GLY A 259 17.42 -7.44 4.15
CA GLY A 259 17.58 -8.44 3.11
C GLY A 259 17.27 -7.88 1.73
N LEU A 260 18.20 -8.04 0.79
CA LEU A 260 18.02 -7.64 -0.60
C LEU A 260 17.49 -8.83 -1.41
N GLY A 261 16.60 -8.53 -2.35
CA GLY A 261 15.84 -9.50 -3.14
C GLY A 261 16.28 -9.55 -4.60
N ASP A 262 15.33 -9.95 -5.45
CA ASP A 262 15.49 -9.94 -6.90
C ASP A 262 15.83 -8.53 -7.41
N MET A 263 16.81 -8.45 -8.32
CA MET A 263 17.13 -7.28 -9.13
C MET A 263 17.06 -7.71 -10.60
N SER A 264 17.94 -7.26 -11.48
CA SER A 264 18.08 -7.80 -12.84
C SER A 264 19.19 -8.86 -12.94
N GLU A 265 19.26 -9.54 -14.09
CA GLU A 265 20.43 -10.34 -14.46
C GLU A 265 21.57 -9.49 -15.02
N ALA A 266 22.78 -10.06 -15.16
CA ALA A 266 23.97 -9.35 -15.64
C ALA A 266 23.85 -8.71 -17.03
N ASN A 267 22.89 -9.15 -17.84
CA ASN A 267 22.56 -8.60 -19.16
C ASN A 267 21.37 -7.63 -19.13
N GLY A 268 20.84 -7.32 -17.94
CA GLY A 268 19.66 -6.48 -17.73
C GLY A 268 18.32 -7.20 -17.94
N ALA A 269 18.32 -8.53 -18.14
CA ALA A 269 17.08 -9.30 -18.26
C ALA A 269 16.38 -9.49 -16.91
N ILE A 270 15.13 -9.91 -16.98
CA ILE A 270 14.30 -10.28 -15.83
C ILE A 270 14.99 -11.42 -15.08
N PRO A 271 15.09 -11.38 -13.73
CA PRO A 271 15.79 -12.38 -12.94
C PRO A 271 15.15 -13.76 -13.12
N GLY A 272 15.97 -14.77 -13.45
CA GLY A 272 15.52 -16.12 -13.76
C GLY A 272 15.42 -16.44 -15.25
N THR A 273 15.61 -15.45 -16.13
CA THR A 273 15.66 -15.68 -17.58
C THR A 273 16.79 -16.63 -17.98
N SER A 274 17.98 -16.51 -17.37
CA SER A 274 19.13 -17.37 -17.63
C SER A 274 18.90 -18.85 -17.32
N ILE A 275 17.90 -19.17 -16.49
CA ILE A 275 17.50 -20.54 -16.15
C ILE A 275 16.17 -20.94 -16.81
N GLY A 276 15.68 -20.15 -17.77
CA GLY A 276 14.48 -20.43 -18.56
C GLY A 276 13.16 -20.15 -17.85
N SER A 277 13.17 -19.48 -16.70
CA SER A 277 11.99 -19.20 -15.90
C SER A 277 12.05 -17.79 -15.30
N PRO A 278 11.67 -16.74 -16.07
CA PRO A 278 11.58 -15.38 -15.55
C PRO A 278 10.71 -15.35 -14.29
N GLY A 279 11.25 -14.82 -13.19
CA GLY A 279 10.57 -14.80 -11.89
C GLY A 279 9.58 -13.64 -11.72
N HIS A 280 9.51 -12.73 -12.68
CA HIS A 280 8.72 -11.50 -12.59
C HIS A 280 7.97 -11.19 -13.90
N PRO A 281 6.91 -10.36 -13.85
CA PRO A 281 6.19 -9.92 -15.05
C PRO A 281 7.09 -9.20 -16.05
N ALA A 282 6.73 -9.31 -17.33
CA ALA A 282 7.41 -8.62 -18.42
C ALA A 282 7.51 -7.10 -18.15
N GLY A 283 8.68 -6.53 -18.42
CA GLY A 283 8.94 -5.09 -18.24
C GLY A 283 9.27 -4.65 -16.81
N THR A 284 9.35 -5.57 -15.85
CA THR A 284 9.84 -5.30 -14.49
C THR A 284 11.23 -5.90 -14.30
N HIS A 285 12.05 -5.30 -13.43
CA HIS A 285 13.43 -5.72 -13.17
C HIS A 285 14.31 -5.75 -14.43
N VAL A 286 13.98 -4.92 -15.42
CA VAL A 286 14.74 -4.79 -16.65
C VAL A 286 15.75 -3.66 -16.57
N ASN A 287 16.93 -3.88 -17.14
CA ASN A 287 18.02 -2.92 -17.20
C ASN A 287 18.46 -2.39 -15.82
N GLY A 288 18.21 -3.13 -14.73
CA GLY A 288 18.61 -2.79 -13.37
C GLY A 288 17.95 -1.54 -12.79
N ASN A 289 16.74 -1.19 -13.24
CA ASN A 289 15.98 -0.05 -12.73
C ASN A 289 15.15 -0.37 -11.48
N ASP A 290 15.00 -1.66 -11.16
CA ASP A 290 14.14 -2.13 -10.09
C ASP A 290 14.90 -3.05 -9.14
N ILE A 291 14.39 -3.14 -7.92
CA ILE A 291 14.86 -4.04 -6.88
C ILE A 291 13.71 -4.40 -5.94
N ASP A 292 13.64 -5.68 -5.58
CA ASP A 292 12.82 -6.16 -4.49
C ASP A 292 13.68 -6.25 -3.23
N LEU A 293 13.10 -5.91 -2.09
CA LEU A 293 13.80 -5.93 -0.80
C LEU A 293 12.82 -6.28 0.30
N ALA A 294 13.30 -7.00 1.30
CA ALA A 294 12.47 -7.35 2.45
C ALA A 294 11.95 -6.10 3.17
N TYR A 295 10.88 -6.27 3.94
CA TYR A 295 10.53 -5.29 4.97
C TYR A 295 11.48 -5.43 6.16
N TYR A 296 11.66 -4.37 6.95
CA TYR A 296 12.12 -4.57 8.32
C TYR A 296 11.03 -5.30 9.10
N GLN A 297 11.42 -6.23 9.96
CA GLN A 297 10.48 -7.14 10.61
C GLN A 297 10.55 -7.11 12.13
N THR A 298 9.49 -7.59 12.77
CA THR A 298 9.41 -7.87 14.20
C THR A 298 9.25 -9.38 14.41
N GLY A 299 9.74 -9.91 15.55
CA GLY A 299 9.53 -11.31 15.91
C GLY A 299 10.14 -12.35 14.96
N THR A 300 11.06 -11.96 14.08
CA THR A 300 11.79 -12.86 13.17
C THR A 300 13.28 -12.95 13.54
N ALA A 301 14.03 -13.84 12.87
CA ALA A 301 15.47 -13.99 13.14
C ALA A 301 16.35 -12.98 12.38
N ASN A 302 15.85 -12.41 11.27
CA ASN A 302 16.53 -11.43 10.41
C ASN A 302 15.50 -10.82 9.45
N ASN A 303 15.84 -9.72 8.76
CA ASN A 303 14.94 -9.05 7.81
C ASN A 303 15.11 -9.59 6.38
N ARG A 304 15.01 -10.90 6.20
CA ARG A 304 15.03 -11.54 4.87
C ARG A 304 13.63 -11.57 4.28
N LEU A 305 13.51 -11.79 2.96
CA LEU A 305 12.24 -11.82 2.22
C LEU A 305 11.32 -12.90 2.80
N ARG A 306 10.45 -12.49 3.72
CA ARG A 306 9.46 -13.34 4.39
C ARG A 306 8.15 -12.60 4.49
N PRO A 307 7.02 -13.31 4.43
CA PRO A 307 5.71 -12.74 4.66
C PRO A 307 5.64 -11.96 5.97
N ILE A 308 5.15 -10.72 5.91
CA ILE A 308 4.92 -9.88 7.10
C ILE A 308 3.56 -10.11 7.75
N CYS A 309 2.77 -11.05 7.22
CA CYS A 309 1.35 -11.25 7.53
C CYS A 309 0.92 -12.70 7.25
N ALA A 310 -0.32 -13.02 7.65
CA ALA A 310 -1.04 -14.14 7.07
C ALA A 310 -1.27 -13.90 5.57
N HIS A 311 -0.93 -14.88 4.74
CA HIS A 311 -0.94 -14.80 3.27
C HIS A 311 -1.47 -16.08 2.61
N MET A 312 -1.93 -17.06 3.39
CA MET A 312 -2.42 -18.33 2.86
C MET A 312 -3.94 -18.32 2.73
N ASN A 313 -4.47 -18.81 1.61
CA ASN A 313 -5.87 -19.19 1.46
C ASN A 313 -5.97 -20.73 1.49
N GLY A 314 -6.23 -21.28 2.67
CA GLY A 314 -6.09 -22.71 2.91
C GLY A 314 -4.61 -23.14 2.81
N THR A 315 -4.29 -23.97 1.82
CA THR A 315 -2.91 -24.45 1.56
C THR A 315 -2.22 -23.73 0.40
N ALA A 316 -2.92 -22.83 -0.29
CA ALA A 316 -2.36 -22.06 -1.40
C ALA A 316 -1.89 -20.69 -0.90
N ASP A 317 -0.80 -20.20 -1.47
CA ASP A 317 -0.36 -18.82 -1.29
C ASP A 317 -1.36 -17.90 -1.98
N ALA A 318 -1.89 -16.91 -1.26
CA ALA A 318 -2.75 -15.87 -1.80
C ALA A 318 -1.95 -14.78 -2.53
N TYR A 319 -0.62 -14.81 -2.38
CA TYR A 319 0.35 -13.85 -2.88
C TYR A 319 0.18 -12.43 -2.34
N HIS A 320 -0.66 -12.20 -1.36
CA HIS A 320 -0.85 -10.90 -0.71
C HIS A 320 -1.21 -11.13 0.77
N CYS A 321 -1.19 -10.07 1.59
CA CYS A 321 -1.66 -10.18 2.95
C CYS A 321 -3.18 -10.36 3.02
N VAL A 322 -3.62 -11.52 3.51
CA VAL A 322 -5.03 -11.80 3.85
C VAL A 322 -5.36 -11.42 5.29
N GLY A 323 -4.35 -11.09 6.10
CA GLY A 323 -4.50 -10.63 7.48
C GLY A 323 -3.62 -9.42 7.79
N ALA A 324 -3.65 -8.98 9.05
CA ALA A 324 -2.83 -7.86 9.50
C ALA A 324 -1.32 -8.16 9.34
N PRO A 325 -0.48 -7.15 9.03
CA PRO A 325 0.96 -7.28 8.91
C PRO A 325 1.65 -7.32 10.28
N ASP A 326 1.41 -8.41 11.02
CA ASP A 326 1.84 -8.64 12.40
C ASP A 326 3.36 -8.73 12.60
N LYS A 327 4.13 -8.91 11.53
CA LYS A 327 5.60 -8.96 11.56
C LYS A 327 6.26 -7.73 10.95
N LEU A 328 5.52 -6.69 10.60
CA LEU A 328 6.08 -5.48 9.99
C LEU A 328 6.69 -4.57 11.07
N ASP A 329 7.99 -4.28 10.96
CA ASP A 329 8.60 -3.13 11.63
C ASP A 329 8.33 -1.89 10.78
N VAL A 330 7.16 -1.31 11.01
CA VAL A 330 6.62 -0.22 10.19
C VAL A 330 7.51 1.02 10.25
N TRP A 331 8.09 1.33 11.42
CA TRP A 331 8.92 2.51 11.59
C TRP A 331 10.23 2.44 10.81
N ARG A 332 10.97 1.33 10.94
CA ARG A 332 12.25 1.19 10.21
C ARG A 332 12.02 1.06 8.71
N THR A 333 10.95 0.37 8.33
CA THR A 333 10.52 0.27 6.93
C THR A 333 10.20 1.67 6.38
N ALA A 334 9.36 2.44 7.04
CA ALA A 334 9.01 3.79 6.63
C ALA A 334 10.24 4.71 6.57
N LEU A 335 11.13 4.67 7.57
CA LEU A 335 12.36 5.46 7.55
C LEU A 335 13.27 5.12 6.37
N PHE A 336 13.43 3.82 6.07
CA PHE A 336 14.18 3.37 4.91
C PHE A 336 13.57 3.86 3.60
N LEU A 337 12.26 3.69 3.40
CA LEU A 337 11.58 4.14 2.19
C LEU A 337 11.62 5.68 2.07
N GLY A 338 11.50 6.39 3.18
CA GLY A 338 11.71 7.85 3.25
C GLY A 338 13.10 8.27 2.77
N ALA A 339 14.15 7.57 3.20
CA ALA A 339 15.51 7.81 2.72
C ALA A 339 15.66 7.57 1.21
N VAL A 340 14.94 6.60 0.64
CA VAL A 340 14.86 6.38 -0.81
C VAL A 340 14.16 7.55 -1.51
N PHE A 341 13.09 8.10 -0.93
CA PHE A 341 12.38 9.27 -1.47
C PHE A 341 13.21 10.56 -1.48
N GLU A 342 14.34 10.62 -0.79
CA GLU A 342 15.27 11.75 -0.95
C GLU A 342 15.82 11.88 -2.37
N SER A 343 15.81 10.80 -3.15
CA SER A 343 16.17 10.84 -4.56
C SER A 343 14.95 11.28 -5.40
N PRO A 344 15.05 12.37 -6.19
CA PRO A 344 13.99 12.77 -7.12
C PRO A 344 13.77 11.77 -8.27
N ARG A 345 14.67 10.78 -8.38
CA ARG A 345 14.62 9.72 -9.38
C ARG A 345 13.83 8.50 -8.95
N THR A 346 13.42 8.43 -7.68
CA THR A 346 12.46 7.41 -7.25
C THR A 346 11.19 7.58 -8.07
N ARG A 347 10.84 6.54 -8.82
CA ARG A 347 9.66 6.54 -9.70
C ARG A 347 8.44 6.11 -8.89
N VAL A 348 8.54 4.97 -8.23
CA VAL A 348 7.49 4.37 -7.42
C VAL A 348 8.11 3.36 -6.47
N ILE A 349 7.51 3.21 -5.30
CA ILE A 349 7.76 2.11 -4.38
C ILE A 349 6.44 1.35 -4.20
N GLY A 350 6.41 0.08 -4.61
CA GLY A 350 5.28 -0.82 -4.40
C GLY A 350 5.38 -1.56 -3.08
N VAL A 351 4.29 -1.65 -2.34
CA VAL A 351 4.17 -2.44 -1.11
C VAL A 351 2.83 -3.17 -1.05
N ASP A 352 2.69 -4.11 -0.13
CA ASP A 352 1.44 -4.85 0.07
C ASP A 352 0.29 -3.93 0.51
N GLY A 353 -0.93 -4.23 0.06
CA GLY A 353 -2.15 -3.49 0.40
C GLY A 353 -2.40 -3.31 1.89
N LYS A 354 -2.02 -4.27 2.74
CA LYS A 354 -2.17 -4.16 4.20
C LYS A 354 -0.99 -3.45 4.87
N ALA A 355 0.17 -3.39 4.21
CA ALA A 355 1.34 -2.67 4.71
C ALA A 355 1.32 -1.18 4.32
N GLY A 356 0.84 -0.87 3.11
CA GLY A 356 0.85 0.46 2.51
C GLY A 356 0.28 1.56 3.41
N PRO A 357 -0.96 1.43 3.91
CA PRO A 357 -1.54 2.43 4.80
C PRO A 357 -0.68 2.67 6.06
N LEU A 358 -0.21 1.59 6.71
CA LEU A 358 0.62 1.69 7.91
C LEU A 358 1.95 2.41 7.64
N ILE A 359 2.60 2.08 6.52
CA ILE A 359 3.85 2.72 6.11
C ILE A 359 3.64 4.19 5.79
N LEU A 360 2.55 4.55 5.09
CA LEU A 360 2.24 5.94 4.76
C LEU A 360 2.03 6.77 6.03
N SER A 361 1.25 6.24 6.97
CA SER A 361 1.05 6.88 8.27
C SER A 361 2.32 7.03 9.09
N ALA A 362 3.23 6.04 9.03
CA ALA A 362 4.53 6.14 9.66
C ALA A 362 5.45 7.16 8.97
N LEU A 363 5.40 7.26 7.64
CA LEU A 363 6.12 8.29 6.87
C LEU A 363 5.67 9.70 7.28
N ASP A 364 4.36 9.95 7.40
CA ASP A 364 3.82 11.25 7.83
C ASP A 364 4.33 11.61 9.21
N THR A 365 4.25 10.70 10.17
CA THR A 365 4.79 10.94 11.52
C THR A 365 6.30 11.22 11.50
N LEU A 366 7.08 10.47 10.72
CA LEU A 366 8.53 10.68 10.60
C LEU A 366 8.87 12.03 9.93
N CYS A 367 8.02 12.51 9.02
CA CYS A 367 8.13 13.82 8.41
C CYS A 367 7.83 14.94 9.42
N ASP A 368 6.69 14.86 10.10
CA ASP A 368 6.25 15.87 11.06
C ASP A 368 7.20 15.99 12.26
N SER A 369 7.78 14.87 12.68
CA SER A 369 8.74 14.83 13.80
C SER A 369 10.19 15.12 13.36
N GLY A 370 10.43 15.41 12.09
CA GLY A 370 11.75 15.81 11.58
C GLY A 370 12.78 14.69 11.46
N TRP A 371 12.35 13.42 11.47
CA TRP A 371 13.22 12.27 11.21
C TRP A 371 13.60 12.15 9.72
N LEU A 372 12.70 12.57 8.83
CA LEU A 372 12.92 12.61 7.39
C LEU A 372 13.16 14.04 6.90
N SER A 373 13.93 14.17 5.82
CA SER A 373 14.16 15.47 5.20
C SER A 373 12.91 15.95 4.45
N GLN A 374 12.75 17.28 4.31
CA GLN A 374 11.64 17.85 3.54
C GLN A 374 11.59 17.34 2.08
N THR A 375 12.75 16.99 1.53
CA THR A 375 12.85 16.39 0.18
C THR A 375 12.18 15.02 0.15
N ALA A 376 12.50 14.13 1.09
CA ALA A 376 11.83 12.84 1.22
C ALA A 376 10.31 12.99 1.34
N CYS A 377 9.87 13.87 2.25
CA CYS A 377 8.45 14.12 2.52
C CYS A 377 7.68 14.63 1.29
N THR A 378 8.33 15.45 0.45
CA THR A 378 7.70 16.01 -0.75
C THR A 378 7.69 15.03 -1.92
N ASN A 379 8.65 14.10 -1.96
CA ASN A 379 8.87 13.15 -3.05
C ASN A 379 8.27 11.76 -2.79
N ALA A 380 7.52 11.57 -1.71
CA ALA A 380 6.92 10.27 -1.42
C ALA A 380 6.00 9.81 -2.55
N VAL A 381 6.33 8.65 -3.15
CA VAL A 381 5.54 7.97 -4.19
C VAL A 381 5.41 6.49 -3.82
N LEU A 382 4.49 6.20 -2.91
CA LEU A 382 4.16 4.85 -2.45
C LEU A 382 2.92 4.34 -3.21
N ALA A 383 2.96 3.11 -3.72
CA ALA A 383 1.87 2.45 -4.41
C ALA A 383 1.52 1.13 -3.71
N TYR A 384 0.23 0.85 -3.58
CA TYR A 384 -0.32 -0.39 -3.05
C TYR A 384 -1.79 -0.50 -3.47
N GLU A 385 -2.34 -1.70 -3.35
CA GLU A 385 -3.73 -2.02 -3.66
C GLU A 385 -4.32 -2.80 -2.47
N VAL A 386 -5.28 -2.21 -1.73
CA VAL A 386 -5.97 -2.91 -0.63
C VAL A 386 -6.95 -3.95 -1.18
N THR A 387 -7.55 -3.64 -2.32
CA THR A 387 -8.33 -4.52 -3.17
C THR A 387 -7.69 -4.55 -4.55
N ASN A 388 -7.89 -5.63 -5.31
CA ASN A 388 -7.31 -5.74 -6.64
C ASN A 388 -8.00 -4.79 -7.63
N MET A 389 -7.34 -3.68 -7.98
CA MET A 389 -7.80 -2.70 -8.96
C MET A 389 -7.11 -2.90 -10.33
N GLY A 390 -6.39 -4.01 -10.51
CA GLY A 390 -5.68 -4.33 -11.74
C GLY A 390 -4.45 -3.47 -12.03
N GLN A 391 -3.90 -2.76 -11.03
CA GLN A 391 -2.74 -1.89 -11.22
C GLN A 391 -1.40 -2.62 -11.04
N GLY A 392 -1.42 -3.89 -10.61
CA GLY A 392 -0.23 -4.76 -10.48
C GLY A 392 0.52 -4.65 -9.16
N TRP A 393 -0.07 -4.00 -8.14
CA TRP A 393 0.46 -3.87 -6.78
C TRP A 393 -0.27 -4.73 -5.74
N TYR A 394 -1.37 -5.37 -6.13
CA TYR A 394 -2.13 -6.21 -5.20
C TYR A 394 -1.40 -7.52 -4.84
N LEU A 395 -0.66 -8.10 -5.80
CA LEU A 395 -0.02 -9.40 -5.64
C LEU A 395 1.50 -9.30 -5.53
N HIS A 396 2.07 -10.26 -4.81
CA HIS A 396 3.47 -10.57 -4.58
C HIS A 396 4.23 -9.66 -3.59
N HIS A 397 3.65 -8.56 -3.11
CA HIS A 397 4.34 -7.63 -2.19
C HIS A 397 4.27 -8.00 -0.70
N HIS A 398 3.61 -9.09 -0.32
CA HIS A 398 3.44 -9.48 1.09
C HIS A 398 4.74 -9.86 1.82
N HIS A 399 5.85 -10.02 1.11
CA HIS A 399 7.17 -10.36 1.68
C HIS A 399 8.30 -9.39 1.27
N HIS A 400 8.01 -8.40 0.43
CA HIS A 400 8.98 -7.41 -0.04
C HIS A 400 8.33 -6.10 -0.46
N ALA A 401 9.09 -5.00 -0.40
CA ALA A 401 8.80 -3.79 -1.14
C ALA A 401 9.53 -3.82 -2.50
N HIS A 402 8.94 -3.19 -3.52
CA HIS A 402 9.49 -3.09 -4.86
C HIS A 402 9.86 -1.64 -5.16
N ILE A 403 11.14 -1.32 -5.33
CA ILE A 403 11.58 0.03 -5.71
C ILE A 403 11.84 0.07 -7.20
N SER A 404 11.41 1.16 -7.85
CA SER A 404 11.71 1.45 -9.24
C SER A 404 12.25 2.88 -9.40
N LEU A 405 13.29 3.05 -10.23
CA LEU A 405 13.83 4.36 -10.60
C LEU A 405 13.46 4.79 -12.00
N LYS A 406 13.39 6.12 -12.19
CA LYS A 406 13.37 6.75 -13.50
C LYS A 406 14.70 6.47 -14.22
N GLY A 407 14.63 6.31 -15.55
CA GLY A 407 15.81 6.26 -16.43
C GLY A 407 16.69 7.52 -16.30
N LEU A 408 17.96 7.46 -16.75
CA LEU A 408 18.83 8.67 -16.75
C LEU A 408 18.39 9.71 -17.78
N ALA A 409 17.81 9.24 -18.90
CA ALA A 409 17.31 10.11 -19.96
C ALA A 409 15.94 10.72 -19.60
N SER A 410 15.15 10.06 -18.72
CA SER A 410 13.76 10.39 -18.40
C SER A 410 13.59 11.55 -17.39
N PHE A 411 14.45 12.57 -17.46
CA PHE A 411 14.10 13.88 -16.90
C PHE A 411 13.17 14.68 -17.81
N LEU A 412 12.90 14.19 -19.02
CA LEU A 412 11.89 14.71 -19.91
C LEU A 412 10.55 13.98 -19.68
N PRO A 413 9.41 14.70 -19.60
CA PRO A 413 8.10 14.05 -19.52
C PRO A 413 7.87 13.22 -20.79
N GLY A 414 7.71 11.89 -20.66
CA GLY A 414 7.24 11.03 -21.77
C GLY A 414 8.07 9.77 -22.09
N ASP A 415 9.27 9.59 -21.51
CA ASP A 415 10.15 8.44 -21.85
C ASP A 415 9.87 7.15 -21.06
N ASP A 416 8.79 7.10 -20.29
CA ASP A 416 8.31 5.89 -19.61
C ASP A 416 7.54 4.99 -20.59
N GLY A 417 8.17 4.56 -21.68
CA GLY A 417 7.53 3.91 -22.83
C GLY A 417 6.69 2.66 -22.52
N CYS A 418 6.85 2.03 -21.35
CA CYS A 418 5.99 0.93 -20.91
C CYS A 418 4.83 1.33 -19.99
N PHE A 419 4.79 2.59 -19.51
CA PHE A 419 3.86 3.04 -18.47
C PHE A 419 3.14 4.35 -18.81
N ALA A 420 3.41 4.95 -19.98
CA ALA A 420 2.46 5.85 -20.61
C ALA A 420 1.12 5.12 -20.83
N PRO A 421 -0.04 5.79 -20.75
CA PRO A 421 -1.32 5.18 -21.08
C PRO A 421 -1.25 4.49 -22.45
N GLY A 422 -1.32 3.15 -22.48
CA GLY A 422 -1.22 2.34 -23.70
C GLY A 422 0.18 1.84 -24.11
N GLY A 423 1.24 2.13 -23.34
CA GLY A 423 2.63 1.83 -23.72
C GLY A 423 3.03 0.34 -23.66
N CYS A 424 2.45 -0.44 -22.75
CA CYS A 424 2.64 -1.89 -22.69
C CYS A 424 1.27 -2.56 -22.49
N ALA A 425 0.58 -2.84 -23.60
CA ALA A 425 -0.72 -3.50 -23.68
C ALA A 425 -0.67 -5.00 -23.32
N THR A 426 -0.11 -5.33 -22.16
CA THR A 426 -0.33 -6.62 -21.52
C THR A 426 -0.94 -6.35 -20.15
N SER A 427 -1.94 -7.13 -19.75
CA SER A 427 -2.76 -6.96 -18.55
C SER A 427 -2.00 -7.00 -17.20
N ASN A 428 -0.66 -7.01 -17.23
CA ASN A 428 0.22 -7.26 -16.08
C ASN A 428 1.27 -6.15 -15.86
N SER A 429 1.15 -4.98 -16.52
CA SER A 429 2.07 -3.86 -16.31
C SER A 429 1.74 -3.10 -15.03
N LYS A 430 2.72 -2.92 -14.13
CA LYS A 430 2.60 -2.09 -12.92
C LYS A 430 2.42 -0.61 -13.26
N SER A 431 1.21 -0.09 -13.21
CA SER A 431 0.93 1.34 -13.41
C SER A 431 1.16 2.11 -12.12
N ILE A 432 1.68 3.34 -12.20
CA ILE A 432 1.55 4.25 -11.06
C ILE A 432 0.05 4.58 -11.01
N PRO A 433 -0.66 4.29 -9.90
CA PRO A 433 -2.05 4.71 -9.78
C PRO A 433 -2.10 6.20 -10.13
N GLN A 434 -2.89 6.56 -11.15
CA GLN A 434 -3.18 7.97 -11.43
C GLN A 434 -3.62 8.55 -10.10
N LEU A 435 -2.81 9.46 -9.51
CA LEU A 435 -3.07 10.08 -8.22
C LEU A 435 -4.55 10.45 -8.20
N PRO A 436 -5.43 9.68 -7.51
CA PRO A 436 -6.76 10.18 -7.32
C PRO A 436 -6.55 11.47 -6.52
N SER A 437 -7.44 12.43 -6.66
CA SER A 437 -7.50 13.66 -5.87
C SER A 437 -7.60 13.44 -4.34
N ARG A 438 -7.31 12.23 -3.85
CA ARG A 438 -7.43 11.71 -2.48
C ARG A 438 -6.16 11.05 -1.94
N LEU A 439 -5.04 11.04 -2.68
CA LEU A 439 -3.72 10.92 -2.05
C LEU A 439 -3.33 12.31 -1.55
N HIS A 440 -3.80 12.63 -0.34
CA HIS A 440 -3.41 13.88 0.32
C HIS A 440 -1.89 13.88 0.48
N ARG A 441 -1.22 14.82 -0.17
CA ARG A 441 0.05 15.31 0.37
C ARG A 441 -0.29 15.86 1.74
N VAL A 442 0.20 15.23 2.79
CA VAL A 442 0.41 15.95 4.05
C VAL A 442 1.47 17.00 3.74
N ARG A 443 1.02 18.20 3.36
CA ARG A 443 1.85 19.38 3.52
C ARG A 443 1.71 19.74 5.00
N PRO A 444 2.78 19.75 5.80
CA PRO A 444 2.72 20.53 7.02
C PRO A 444 2.27 21.94 6.62
N ALA A 445 1.26 22.48 7.29
CA ALA A 445 1.02 23.91 7.24
C ALA A 445 2.38 24.56 7.54
N ALA A 446 2.88 25.36 6.61
CA ALA A 446 4.13 26.08 6.84
C ALA A 446 3.95 26.82 8.17
N VAL A 447 4.69 26.39 9.20
CA VAL A 447 4.80 27.14 10.44
C VAL A 447 5.47 28.44 10.03
N GLN A 448 4.68 29.52 9.94
CA GLN A 448 5.18 30.88 9.76
C GLN A 448 5.89 31.34 11.03
#